data_AF-A0A7V5PYW1-F1
#
_entry.id   AF-A0A7V5PYW1-F1
#
_cell.length_a   1.000
_cell.length_b   1.000
_cell.length_c   1.000
_cell.angle_alpha   90.00
_cell.angle_beta   90.00
_cell.angle_gamma   90.00
#
_symmetry.space_group_name_H-M   'P 1'
#
loop_
_entity.id
_entity.type
_entity.pdbx_description
1 polymer ?
#
loop_
_entity_poly.entity_id
_entity_poly.type
_entity_poly.pdbx_seq_one_letter_code
_entity_poly.pdbx_strand_id
1 'polypeptide(L)'
;MGQVGFATLEEALRYAAEHPSVRQIVLAWDGVQTLRAQLSEWSLLRERPMSLRAAQGHQVVLAITPDENGGLHGLEPPMIALGPARWTFEGIHWVWNLDPTLQARQGWSLFELAGSIEATFRDCTFTISNVDEQGFAVHPNVAVFRVVPNQPVGMTGDSSEPHETNTAPQIWLERCLVRGEATLVCHQSGDSMLFSWRQGILVTPGRAAMVRPAPSLDPSPPPRVELHFEDVLLFAARGLMLAESSPLEATPPELALHLTHCVTVVEPSDPPVAVVDLRGIEAEQWRPPELTGRRNRYAGTDVALRVQGEGFEGGRRPYTFEELRMKPPSWYGEELPQPLPRNPWSPWSPAASLATKRGLVGEPEQQRTLQMLQFEPELWKWIPEAPELERP
;
A
#
# COMPACT_ATOMS: atom_id res chain seq x y z
N MET A 1 -30.52 17.13 -15.33
CA MET A 1 -29.31 17.53 -14.59
C MET A 1 -28.43 18.29 -15.58
N GLY A 2 -28.07 19.54 -15.28
CA GLY A 2 -27.15 20.30 -16.13
C GLY A 2 -25.72 19.77 -15.94
N GLN A 3 -24.98 19.61 -17.03
CA GLN A 3 -23.54 19.38 -16.99
C GLN A 3 -22.84 20.74 -17.03
N VAL A 4 -21.82 20.91 -16.19
CA VAL A 4 -20.95 22.08 -16.20
C VAL A 4 -19.54 21.58 -16.53
N GLY A 5 -18.93 22.14 -17.56
CA GLY A 5 -17.58 21.79 -18.00
C GLY A 5 -16.54 22.70 -17.37
N PHE A 6 -15.37 22.15 -17.05
CA PHE A 6 -14.21 22.85 -16.50
C PHE A 6 -12.96 22.46 -17.30
N ALA A 7 -11.96 23.34 -17.35
CA ALA A 7 -10.72 23.05 -18.05
C ALA A 7 -9.76 22.21 -17.17
N THR A 8 -9.91 22.31 -15.85
CA THR A 8 -9.01 21.64 -14.89
C THR A 8 -9.77 20.91 -13.79
N LEU A 9 -9.12 19.93 -13.15
CA LEU A 9 -9.67 19.26 -11.98
C LEU A 9 -9.77 20.23 -10.79
N GLU A 10 -8.82 21.16 -10.62
CA GLU A 10 -8.88 22.17 -9.55
C GLU A 10 -10.18 23.00 -9.61
N GLU A 11 -10.53 23.49 -10.81
CA GLU A 11 -11.78 24.24 -11.03
C GLU A 11 -13.02 23.40 -10.71
N ALA A 12 -13.03 22.13 -11.15
CA ALA A 12 -14.14 21.22 -10.90
C ALA A 12 -14.31 20.90 -9.40
N LEU A 13 -13.21 20.69 -8.68
CA LEU A 13 -13.23 20.45 -7.23
C LEU A 13 -13.71 21.69 -6.47
N ARG A 14 -13.25 22.89 -6.85
CA ARG A 14 -13.72 24.15 -6.27
C ARG A 14 -15.20 24.37 -6.50
N TYR A 15 -15.67 24.13 -7.73
CA TYR A 15 -17.10 24.21 -8.04
C TYR A 15 -17.91 23.21 -7.20
N ALA A 16 -17.42 21.97 -7.07
CA ALA A 16 -18.07 20.97 -6.23
C ALA A 16 -18.10 21.40 -4.76
N ALA A 17 -17.03 22.02 -4.23
CA ALA A 17 -17.00 22.62 -2.90
C ALA A 17 -18.17 23.58 -2.67
N GLU A 18 -18.36 24.51 -3.60
CA GLU A 18 -19.40 25.55 -3.57
C GLU A 18 -20.82 25.03 -3.83
N HIS A 19 -20.96 23.86 -4.47
CA HIS A 19 -22.25 23.29 -4.87
C HIS A 19 -22.45 21.90 -4.24
N PRO A 20 -23.02 21.80 -3.02
CA PRO A 20 -23.18 20.53 -2.29
C PRO A 20 -24.02 19.44 -2.98
N SER A 21 -24.76 19.80 -4.03
CA SER A 21 -25.50 18.87 -4.88
C SER A 21 -24.59 18.08 -5.83
N VAL A 22 -23.37 18.56 -6.08
CA VAL A 22 -22.36 17.87 -6.89
C VAL A 22 -21.76 16.74 -6.07
N ARG A 23 -21.94 15.51 -6.54
CA ARG A 23 -21.38 14.29 -5.91
C ARG A 23 -20.42 13.54 -6.81
N GLN A 24 -20.27 14.00 -8.05
CA GLN A 24 -19.53 13.31 -9.08
C GLN A 24 -18.82 14.29 -9.99
N ILE A 25 -17.56 14.01 -10.27
CA ILE A 25 -16.74 14.68 -11.28
C ILE A 25 -16.34 13.64 -12.31
N VAL A 26 -16.56 13.95 -13.58
CA VAL A 26 -16.21 13.10 -14.72
C VAL A 26 -15.07 13.75 -15.49
N LEU A 27 -13.96 13.02 -15.61
CA LEU A 27 -12.74 13.46 -16.25
C LEU A 27 -12.75 13.01 -17.71
N ALA A 28 -12.95 13.95 -18.64
CA ALA A 28 -13.15 13.67 -20.06
C ALA A 28 -11.99 14.24 -20.91
N TRP A 29 -10.76 13.91 -20.53
CA TRP A 29 -9.56 14.24 -21.28
C TRP A 29 -8.64 13.03 -21.37
N ASP A 30 -7.74 13.07 -22.36
CA ASP A 30 -6.70 12.07 -22.53
C ASP A 30 -5.34 12.65 -22.17
N GLY A 31 -4.50 11.84 -21.54
CA GLY A 31 -3.13 12.19 -21.22
C GLY A 31 -2.93 12.69 -19.79
N VAL A 32 -1.81 13.37 -19.58
CA VAL A 32 -1.30 13.73 -18.25
C VAL A 32 -1.75 15.12 -17.85
N GLN A 33 -2.50 15.20 -16.74
CA GLN A 33 -2.72 16.43 -16.02
C GLN A 33 -1.85 16.43 -14.77
N THR A 34 -1.03 17.48 -14.63
CA THR A 34 -0.23 17.67 -13.41
C THR A 34 -1.10 18.35 -12.35
N LEU A 35 -1.17 17.73 -11.17
CA LEU A 35 -1.80 18.30 -9.99
C LEU A 35 -0.74 18.66 -8.97
N ARG A 36 -0.95 19.78 -8.30
CA ARG A 36 -0.13 20.17 -7.15
C ARG A 36 -0.56 19.36 -5.93
N ALA A 37 0.40 19.02 -5.07
CA ALA A 37 0.10 18.41 -3.79
C ALA A 37 -0.76 19.33 -2.92
N GLN A 38 -1.57 18.74 -2.05
CA GLN A 38 -2.41 19.45 -1.08
C GLN A 38 -3.29 20.54 -1.70
N LEU A 39 -3.94 20.25 -2.83
CA LEU A 39 -5.00 21.13 -3.33
C LEU A 39 -5.99 21.36 -2.18
N SER A 40 -6.07 22.62 -1.75
CA SER A 40 -6.95 23.08 -0.68
C SER A 40 -8.39 22.61 -0.89
N GLU A 41 -8.76 22.45 -2.16
CA GLU A 41 -10.04 22.00 -2.66
C GLU A 41 -10.41 20.58 -2.22
N TRP A 42 -9.45 19.66 -2.05
CA TRP A 42 -9.72 18.34 -1.46
C TRP A 42 -10.22 18.48 -0.03
N SER A 43 -9.63 19.42 0.71
CA SER A 43 -9.99 19.66 2.11
C SER A 43 -11.41 20.20 2.25
N LEU A 44 -11.89 20.97 1.27
CA LEU A 44 -13.27 21.46 1.21
C LEU A 44 -14.32 20.36 0.96
N LEU A 45 -13.89 19.19 0.49
CA LEU A 45 -14.75 18.06 0.15
C LEU A 45 -14.75 16.95 1.21
N ARG A 46 -13.96 17.09 2.28
CA ARG A 46 -13.65 16.03 3.25
C ARG A 46 -14.83 15.30 3.86
N GLU A 47 -15.92 16.01 4.15
CA GLU A 47 -17.07 15.49 4.88
C GLU A 47 -18.21 15.03 3.94
N ARG A 48 -17.92 14.92 2.64
CA ARG A 48 -18.96 14.70 1.63
C ARG A 48 -18.64 13.51 0.75
N PRO A 49 -19.60 12.61 0.51
CA PRO A 49 -19.42 11.54 -0.46
C PRO A 49 -19.14 12.12 -1.84
N MET A 50 -18.07 11.65 -2.48
CA MET A 50 -17.59 12.12 -3.77
C MET A 50 -17.13 10.96 -4.66
N SER A 51 -17.42 11.06 -5.95
CA SER A 51 -16.92 10.16 -6.98
C SER A 51 -16.12 10.94 -8.03
N LEU A 52 -14.93 10.46 -8.33
CA LEU A 52 -14.07 10.94 -9.41
C LEU A 52 -13.85 9.79 -10.39
N ARG A 53 -14.18 9.98 -11.66
CA ARG A 53 -14.00 8.90 -12.65
C ARG A 53 -13.58 9.40 -14.01
N ALA A 54 -12.85 8.59 -14.76
CA ALA A 54 -12.66 8.81 -16.18
C ALA A 54 -13.98 8.66 -16.96
N ALA A 55 -14.17 9.51 -17.96
CA ALA A 55 -15.25 9.36 -18.93
C ALA A 55 -14.98 8.12 -19.81
N GLN A 56 -16.04 7.54 -20.34
CA GLN A 56 -15.93 6.38 -21.22
C GLN A 56 -15.05 6.72 -22.44
N GLY A 57 -14.06 5.86 -22.72
CA GLY A 57 -13.15 6.03 -23.85
C GLY A 57 -11.96 6.95 -23.59
N HIS A 58 -11.87 7.56 -22.40
CA HIS A 58 -10.76 8.43 -22.03
C HIS A 58 -9.75 7.73 -21.13
N GLN A 59 -8.46 8.05 -21.34
CA GLN A 59 -7.34 7.59 -20.53
C GLN A 59 -6.78 8.74 -19.70
N VAL A 60 -7.25 8.83 -18.46
CA VAL A 60 -6.93 9.94 -17.56
C VAL A 60 -5.72 9.60 -16.70
N VAL A 61 -4.67 10.41 -16.83
CA VAL A 61 -3.46 10.32 -16.00
C VAL A 61 -3.34 11.56 -15.13
N LEU A 62 -3.28 11.37 -13.81
CA LEU A 62 -3.05 12.42 -12.82
C LEU A 62 -1.62 12.30 -12.29
N ALA A 63 -0.75 13.21 -12.71
CA ALA A 63 0.62 13.31 -12.23
C ALA A 63 0.67 14.24 -11.01
N ILE A 64 1.06 13.72 -9.86
CA ILE A 64 1.14 14.47 -8.62
C ILE A 64 2.56 15.01 -8.44
N THR A 65 2.65 16.31 -8.21
CA THR A 65 3.92 17.00 -7.93
C THR A 65 3.85 17.66 -6.54
N PRO A 66 4.82 17.37 -5.65
CA PRO A 66 4.92 18.09 -4.39
C PRO A 66 5.07 19.60 -4.63
N ASP A 67 4.29 20.41 -3.92
CA ASP A 67 4.46 21.87 -3.98
C ASP A 67 5.54 22.29 -2.98
N GLU A 68 6.73 22.63 -3.48
CA GLU A 68 7.87 23.08 -2.67
C GLU A 68 7.55 24.38 -1.91
N ASN A 69 6.70 25.23 -2.48
CA ASN A 69 6.31 26.51 -1.88
C ASN A 69 5.02 26.38 -1.06
N GLY A 70 4.26 25.31 -1.27
CA GLY A 70 2.91 25.10 -0.74
C GLY A 70 2.83 24.76 0.75
N GLY A 71 3.95 24.85 1.49
CA GLY A 71 3.91 24.65 2.93
C GLY A 71 3.46 23.24 3.33
N LEU A 72 4.00 22.21 2.67
CA LEU A 72 3.84 20.83 3.14
C LEU A 72 4.32 20.76 4.60
N HIS A 73 3.40 20.86 5.56
CA HIS A 73 3.70 20.88 6.98
C HIS A 73 3.63 19.45 7.54
N GLY A 74 4.45 19.19 8.55
CA GLY A 74 4.52 17.88 9.21
C GLY A 74 5.66 16.99 8.74
N LEU A 75 5.97 16.01 9.58
CA LEU A 75 7.07 15.06 9.37
C LEU A 75 6.76 14.05 8.27
N GLU A 76 5.47 13.81 8.01
CA GLU A 76 5.00 12.90 6.98
C GLU A 76 3.82 13.56 6.23
N PRO A 77 4.02 14.37 5.20
CA PRO A 77 2.92 15.03 4.51
C PRO A 77 2.22 14.08 3.51
N PRO A 78 0.89 14.18 3.35
CA PRO A 78 0.18 13.54 2.25
C PRO A 78 0.10 14.44 1.03
N MET A 79 0.03 13.84 -0.16
CA MET A 79 -0.28 14.57 -1.39
C MET A 79 -1.79 14.86 -1.49
N ILE A 80 -2.62 13.89 -1.11
CA ILE A 80 -4.08 13.98 -1.12
C ILE A 80 -4.57 13.53 0.25
N ALA A 81 -5.20 14.44 1.01
CA ALA A 81 -5.83 14.10 2.28
C ALA A 81 -7.34 13.94 2.08
N LEU A 82 -7.84 12.73 2.32
CA LEU A 82 -9.25 12.41 2.24
C LEU A 82 -9.86 12.47 3.64
N GLY A 83 -11.04 13.06 3.74
CA GLY A 83 -11.77 13.20 5.01
C GLY A 83 -12.75 12.07 5.30
N PRO A 84 -13.46 12.15 6.44
CA PRO A 84 -14.41 11.13 6.90
C PRO A 84 -15.67 11.09 6.02
N ALA A 85 -15.54 10.55 4.82
CA ALA A 85 -16.62 10.40 3.87
C ALA A 85 -16.37 9.21 2.92
N ARG A 86 -17.34 8.90 2.07
CA ARG A 86 -17.15 7.91 1.01
C ARG A 86 -16.51 8.54 -0.22
N TRP A 87 -15.36 8.01 -0.63
CA TRP A 87 -14.67 8.39 -1.86
C TRP A 87 -14.66 7.24 -2.85
N THR A 88 -14.90 7.53 -4.13
CA THR A 88 -14.79 6.53 -5.20
C THR A 88 -13.96 7.09 -6.35
N PHE A 89 -12.92 6.35 -6.73
CA PHE A 89 -12.06 6.65 -7.85
C PHE A 89 -12.15 5.53 -8.88
N GLU A 90 -12.43 5.85 -10.15
CA GLU A 90 -12.63 4.85 -11.19
C GLU A 90 -11.93 5.20 -12.50
N GLY A 91 -11.10 4.28 -13.02
CA GLY A 91 -10.45 4.42 -14.32
C GLY A 91 -9.36 5.51 -14.36
N ILE A 92 -8.73 5.80 -13.22
CA ILE A 92 -7.71 6.87 -13.09
C ILE A 92 -6.32 6.26 -12.92
N HIS A 93 -5.37 6.78 -13.69
CA HIS A 93 -3.95 6.45 -13.57
C HIS A 93 -3.23 7.51 -12.73
N TRP A 94 -2.79 7.15 -11.52
CA TRP A 94 -2.02 7.99 -10.63
C TRP A 94 -0.53 7.81 -10.88
N VAL A 95 0.16 8.91 -11.17
CA VAL A 95 1.61 8.94 -11.32
C VAL A 95 2.16 9.89 -10.26
N TRP A 96 3.14 9.43 -9.49
CA TRP A 96 3.78 10.24 -8.48
C TRP A 96 5.30 10.09 -8.57
N ASN A 97 5.96 11.17 -8.93
CA ASN A 97 7.41 11.23 -8.99
C ASN A 97 7.90 12.07 -7.82
N LEU A 98 8.60 11.43 -6.89
CA LEU A 98 9.24 12.09 -5.77
C LEU A 98 10.61 12.59 -6.22
N ASP A 99 10.74 13.90 -6.26
CA ASP A 99 11.98 14.56 -6.65
C ASP A 99 13.08 14.32 -5.57
N PRO A 100 14.28 13.87 -5.96
CA PRO A 100 15.40 13.68 -5.03
C PRO A 100 15.85 14.93 -4.28
N THR A 101 15.57 16.11 -4.82
CA THR A 101 15.92 17.41 -4.23
C THR A 101 14.97 17.85 -3.12
N LEU A 102 13.83 17.17 -2.97
CA LEU A 102 12.89 17.45 -1.88
C LEU A 102 13.58 17.27 -0.53
N GLN A 103 13.23 18.13 0.43
CA GLN A 103 13.73 18.02 1.79
C GLN A 103 13.47 16.61 2.35
N ALA A 104 14.50 16.00 2.95
CA ALA A 104 14.37 14.73 3.63
C ALA A 104 13.33 14.81 4.75
N ARG A 105 12.35 13.89 4.72
CA ARG A 105 11.26 13.77 5.69
C ARG A 105 11.21 12.38 6.29
N GLN A 106 10.39 12.20 7.33
CA GLN A 106 10.23 10.89 7.96
C GLN A 106 9.42 9.92 7.10
N GLY A 107 8.55 10.45 6.23
CA GLY A 107 7.77 9.65 5.29
C GLY A 107 6.98 10.52 4.32
N TRP A 108 6.40 9.90 3.31
CA TRP A 108 5.48 10.55 2.38
C TRP A 108 4.30 9.63 2.10
N SER A 109 3.14 10.19 1.75
CA SER A 109 2.04 9.37 1.25
C SER A 109 1.32 10.01 0.08
N LEU A 110 0.83 9.20 -0.86
CA LEU A 110 -0.01 9.69 -1.94
C LEU A 110 -1.40 10.06 -1.41
N PHE A 111 -2.02 9.14 -0.66
CA PHE A 111 -3.28 9.35 0.02
C PHE A 111 -3.11 9.25 1.53
N GLU A 112 -3.64 10.21 2.27
CA GLU A 112 -3.89 10.08 3.70
C GLU A 112 -5.39 9.95 3.96
N LEU A 113 -5.71 9.01 4.84
CA LEU A 113 -7.04 8.66 5.25
C LEU A 113 -7.11 8.84 6.76
N ALA A 114 -8.03 9.69 7.20
CA ALA A 114 -8.36 9.93 8.60
C ALA A 114 -9.88 9.80 8.78
N GLY A 115 -10.32 9.27 9.92
CA GLY A 115 -11.75 9.19 10.22
C GLY A 115 -12.46 7.97 9.69
N SER A 116 -13.78 8.00 9.82
CA SER A 116 -14.71 7.04 9.23
C SER A 116 -14.78 7.23 7.71
N ILE A 117 -13.70 6.92 7.02
CA ILE A 117 -13.56 7.04 5.57
C ILE A 117 -13.75 5.68 4.89
N GLU A 118 -14.50 5.66 3.80
CA GLU A 118 -14.59 4.52 2.89
C GLU A 118 -14.05 4.96 1.52
N ALA A 119 -12.84 4.53 1.18
CA ALA A 119 -12.19 4.87 -0.09
C ALA A 119 -12.15 3.65 -1.02
N THR A 120 -12.84 3.76 -2.16
CA THR A 120 -12.92 2.70 -3.16
C THR A 120 -12.19 3.12 -4.43
N PHE A 121 -11.30 2.27 -4.92
CA PHE A 121 -10.57 2.46 -6.17
C PHE A 121 -10.86 1.28 -7.09
N ARG A 122 -11.29 1.58 -8.31
CA ARG A 122 -11.66 0.59 -9.31
C ARG A 122 -10.96 0.88 -10.63
N ASP A 123 -10.37 -0.15 -11.23
CA ASP A 123 -9.70 -0.03 -12.53
C ASP A 123 -8.64 1.11 -12.52
N CYS A 124 -7.99 1.31 -11.37
CA CYS A 124 -6.98 2.33 -11.16
C CYS A 124 -5.56 1.78 -11.25
N THR A 125 -4.61 2.62 -11.64
CA THR A 125 -3.19 2.28 -11.51
C THR A 125 -2.46 3.30 -10.66
N PHE A 126 -1.47 2.85 -9.89
CA PHE A 126 -0.62 3.71 -9.07
C PHE A 126 0.84 3.43 -9.45
N THR A 127 1.53 4.44 -9.95
CA THR A 127 2.94 4.36 -10.32
C THR A 127 3.73 5.37 -9.50
N ILE A 128 4.61 4.89 -8.63
CA ILE A 128 5.40 5.73 -7.72
C ILE A 128 6.88 5.61 -8.06
N SER A 129 7.50 6.72 -8.43
CA SER A 129 8.95 6.81 -8.60
C SER A 129 9.55 7.50 -7.37
N ASN A 130 10.33 6.76 -6.58
CA ASN A 130 11.07 7.26 -5.42
C ASN A 130 12.52 6.73 -5.46
N VAL A 131 13.11 6.71 -6.65
CA VAL A 131 14.46 6.19 -6.85
C VAL A 131 15.39 7.25 -7.44
N ASP A 132 16.65 7.24 -7.03
CA ASP A 132 17.70 8.04 -7.65
C ASP A 132 18.14 7.44 -9.00
N GLU A 133 19.14 8.07 -9.64
CA GLU A 133 19.70 7.61 -10.91
C GLU A 133 20.33 6.20 -10.82
N GLN A 134 20.68 5.75 -9.61
CA GLN A 134 21.26 4.46 -9.31
C GLN A 134 20.20 3.41 -8.93
N GLY A 135 18.93 3.80 -8.82
CA GLY A 135 17.82 2.92 -8.45
C GLY A 135 17.63 2.72 -6.95
N PHE A 136 18.30 3.52 -6.10
CA PHE A 136 18.12 3.46 -4.66
C PHE A 136 16.96 4.35 -4.20
N ALA A 137 16.23 3.88 -3.20
CA ALA A 137 15.16 4.64 -2.56
C ALA A 137 15.68 5.98 -2.05
N VAL A 138 15.06 7.09 -2.47
CA VAL A 138 15.52 8.44 -2.09
C VAL A 138 14.90 8.89 -0.79
N HIS A 139 13.57 8.75 -0.69
CA HIS A 139 12.82 9.12 0.51
C HIS A 139 12.47 7.88 1.32
N PRO A 140 12.63 7.88 2.65
CA PRO A 140 12.19 6.77 3.48
C PRO A 140 10.66 6.75 3.61
N ASN A 141 10.10 5.59 3.96
CA ASN A 141 8.70 5.42 4.38
C ASN A 141 7.66 6.04 3.43
N VAL A 142 7.87 5.90 2.12
CA VAL A 142 6.87 6.30 1.11
C VAL A 142 5.75 5.27 1.06
N ALA A 143 4.51 5.75 1.09
CA ALA A 143 3.32 4.91 1.05
C ALA A 143 2.31 5.36 -0.01
N VAL A 144 1.55 4.42 -0.59
CA VAL A 144 0.40 4.79 -1.42
C VAL A 144 -0.74 5.29 -0.54
N PHE A 145 -1.12 4.49 0.45
CA PHE A 145 -2.14 4.83 1.43
C PHE A 145 -1.52 4.95 2.81
N ARG A 146 -1.71 6.09 3.48
CA ARG A 146 -1.43 6.24 4.90
C ARG A 146 -2.75 6.38 5.66
N VAL A 147 -2.92 5.55 6.68
CA VAL A 147 -4.01 5.72 7.64
C VAL A 147 -3.45 6.31 8.91
N VAL A 148 -3.99 7.45 9.30
CA VAL A 148 -3.61 8.18 10.51
C VAL A 148 -4.73 8.08 11.55
N PRO A 149 -4.38 8.07 12.85
CA PRO A 149 -5.39 8.05 13.90
C PRO A 149 -6.26 9.30 13.86
N ASN A 150 -7.52 9.15 14.26
CA ASN A 150 -8.40 10.27 14.56
C ASN A 150 -7.82 11.07 15.70
N GLN A 151 -7.43 12.31 15.40
CA GLN A 151 -7.13 13.25 16.46
C GLN A 151 -8.43 13.58 17.19
N PRO A 152 -8.51 13.42 18.52
CA PRO A 152 -9.66 13.91 19.27
C PRO A 152 -9.73 15.42 19.02
N VAL A 153 -10.83 15.87 18.39
CA VAL A 153 -11.11 17.30 18.24
C VAL A 153 -11.11 17.87 19.65
N GLY A 154 -10.20 18.80 19.93
CA GLY A 154 -9.86 19.24 21.27
C GLY A 154 -11.10 19.41 22.15
N MET A 155 -11.10 18.77 23.31
CA MET A 155 -12.15 18.86 24.31
C MET A 155 -12.25 20.29 24.86
N THR A 156 -12.87 21.18 24.10
CA THR A 156 -13.32 22.49 24.56
C THR A 156 -14.84 22.45 24.66
N GLY A 157 -15.34 21.91 25.78
CA GLY A 157 -16.73 22.08 26.23
C GLY A 157 -17.57 20.81 26.26
N ASP A 158 -17.76 20.25 27.46
CA ASP A 158 -18.93 19.62 28.10
C ASP A 158 -20.12 19.00 27.30
N SER A 159 -20.01 18.72 26.00
CA SER A 159 -21.05 18.00 25.25
C SER A 159 -20.85 16.50 25.40
N SER A 160 -21.48 15.94 26.44
CA SER A 160 -21.58 14.51 26.75
C SER A 160 -22.56 13.75 25.84
N GLU A 161 -22.55 14.04 24.54
CA GLU A 161 -23.22 13.16 23.59
C GLU A 161 -22.25 12.04 23.17
N PRO A 162 -22.66 10.76 23.30
CA PRO A 162 -21.81 9.64 22.89
C PRO A 162 -21.56 9.75 21.38
N HIS A 163 -20.33 10.10 21.01
CA HIS A 163 -19.93 10.19 19.62
C HIS A 163 -20.26 8.87 18.90
N GLU A 164 -21.00 9.03 17.81
CA GLU A 164 -21.40 7.98 16.89
C GLU A 164 -20.23 7.07 16.55
N THR A 165 -20.51 5.77 16.47
CA THR A 165 -19.61 4.66 16.12
C THR A 165 -18.45 5.07 15.20
N ASN A 166 -17.26 5.26 15.80
CA ASN A 166 -15.99 5.42 15.10
C ASN A 166 -15.80 4.20 14.21
N THR A 167 -16.13 4.33 12.93
CA THR A 167 -16.07 3.24 11.96
C THR A 167 -14.65 3.22 11.43
N ALA A 168 -13.98 2.07 11.53
CA ALA A 168 -12.63 1.89 11.03
C ALA A 168 -12.51 2.37 9.57
N PRO A 169 -11.49 3.19 9.21
CA PRO A 169 -11.13 3.46 7.83
C PRO A 169 -11.15 2.20 6.96
N GLN A 170 -11.84 2.28 5.82
CA GLN A 170 -11.96 1.18 4.86
C GLN A 170 -11.35 1.58 3.51
N ILE A 171 -10.46 0.75 2.99
CA ILE A 171 -9.86 0.92 1.67
C ILE A 171 -10.17 -0.30 0.82
N TRP A 172 -10.80 -0.08 -0.32
CA TRP A 172 -11.21 -1.13 -1.26
C TRP A 172 -10.52 -0.92 -2.60
N LEU A 173 -9.73 -1.89 -3.04
CA LEU A 173 -9.12 -1.92 -4.37
C LEU A 173 -9.74 -3.04 -5.20
N GLU A 174 -10.17 -2.72 -6.42
CA GLU A 174 -10.70 -3.69 -7.38
C GLU A 174 -10.07 -3.50 -8.75
N ARG A 175 -9.48 -4.56 -9.33
CA ARG A 175 -8.80 -4.48 -10.65
C ARG A 175 -7.76 -3.37 -10.72
N CYS A 176 -7.04 -3.17 -9.61
CA CYS A 176 -6.02 -2.15 -9.51
C CYS A 176 -4.62 -2.73 -9.74
N LEU A 177 -3.71 -1.88 -10.22
CA LEU A 177 -2.28 -2.16 -10.31
C LEU A 177 -1.49 -1.13 -9.52
N VAL A 178 -0.62 -1.58 -8.63
CA VAL A 178 0.25 -0.70 -7.84
C VAL A 178 1.69 -1.11 -8.10
N ARG A 179 2.52 -0.16 -8.52
CA ARG A 179 3.94 -0.39 -8.76
C ARG A 179 4.81 0.77 -8.32
N GLY A 180 6.05 0.47 -7.97
CA GLY A 180 7.04 1.49 -7.64
C GLY A 180 7.68 1.29 -6.27
N GLU A 181 8.59 2.19 -5.92
CA GLU A 181 9.30 2.20 -4.63
C GLU A 181 8.42 2.86 -3.56
N ALA A 182 7.43 2.10 -3.08
CA ALA A 182 6.51 2.53 -2.03
C ALA A 182 5.90 1.31 -1.32
N THR A 183 5.55 1.48 -0.04
CA THR A 183 4.68 0.55 0.67
C THR A 183 3.23 0.79 0.25
N LEU A 184 2.44 -0.25 0.01
CA LEU A 184 1.05 -0.05 -0.40
C LEU A 184 0.22 0.63 0.70
N VAL A 185 0.23 0.08 1.92
CA VAL A 185 -0.47 0.67 3.08
C VAL A 185 0.48 0.89 4.24
N CYS A 186 0.50 2.10 4.78
CA CYS A 186 1.10 2.41 6.06
C CYS A 186 0.01 2.80 7.06
N HIS A 187 -0.08 2.09 8.18
CA HIS A 187 -1.04 2.38 9.25
C HIS A 187 -0.27 2.78 10.51
N GLN A 188 -0.65 3.89 11.13
CA GLN A 188 -0.19 4.27 12.46
C GLN A 188 -1.22 3.74 13.48
N SER A 189 -0.80 2.87 14.40
CA SER A 189 -1.58 1.93 15.24
C SER A 189 -2.58 2.55 16.25
N GLY A 190 -3.18 3.71 15.97
CA GLY A 190 -4.12 4.37 16.88
C GLY A 190 -5.59 4.01 16.67
N ASP A 191 -5.97 3.42 15.52
CA ASP A 191 -7.35 3.11 15.17
C ASP A 191 -7.45 1.77 14.42
N SER A 192 -8.64 1.16 14.42
CA SER A 192 -8.89 -0.02 13.58
C SER A 192 -8.88 0.35 12.09
N MET A 193 -8.52 -0.59 11.22
CA MET A 193 -8.49 -0.41 9.76
C MET A 193 -8.91 -1.69 9.04
N LEU A 194 -9.65 -1.54 7.94
CA LEU A 194 -9.90 -2.59 6.97
C LEU A 194 -9.33 -2.22 5.60
N PHE A 195 -8.44 -3.06 5.07
CA PHE A 195 -7.96 -2.97 3.70
C PHE A 195 -8.39 -4.23 2.94
N SER A 196 -8.96 -4.06 1.75
CA SER A 196 -9.34 -5.17 0.90
C SER A 196 -8.94 -4.92 -0.55
N TRP A 197 -8.32 -5.93 -1.17
CA TRP A 197 -7.92 -5.87 -2.57
C TRP A 197 -8.33 -7.14 -3.32
N ARG A 198 -9.12 -6.95 -4.37
CA ARG A 198 -9.55 -8.02 -5.29
C ARG A 198 -9.00 -7.81 -6.70
N GLN A 199 -8.53 -8.90 -7.32
CA GLN A 199 -8.06 -8.94 -8.71
C GLN A 199 -6.94 -7.91 -8.96
N GLY A 200 -5.80 -8.10 -8.30
CA GLY A 200 -4.77 -7.07 -8.19
C GLY A 200 -3.38 -7.48 -8.60
N ILE A 201 -2.54 -6.49 -8.87
CA ILE A 201 -1.09 -6.68 -9.01
C ILE A 201 -0.36 -5.63 -8.18
N LEU A 202 0.49 -6.08 -7.26
CA LEU A 202 1.45 -5.26 -6.53
C LEU A 202 2.87 -5.58 -6.99
N VAL A 203 3.65 -4.55 -7.34
CA VAL A 203 5.08 -4.67 -7.64
C VAL A 203 5.88 -3.61 -6.90
N THR A 204 6.47 -3.99 -5.77
CA THR A 204 7.26 -3.08 -4.93
C THR A 204 8.50 -3.76 -4.36
N PRO A 205 9.65 -3.06 -4.27
CA PRO A 205 10.79 -3.50 -3.46
C PRO A 205 10.49 -3.41 -1.95
N GLY A 206 9.40 -2.75 -1.56
CA GLY A 206 8.93 -2.60 -0.20
C GLY A 206 8.03 -3.75 0.27
N ARG A 207 6.97 -3.39 0.97
CA ARG A 207 5.98 -4.29 1.58
C ARG A 207 4.57 -3.95 1.11
N ALA A 208 3.62 -4.87 1.28
CA ALA A 208 2.22 -4.56 1.09
C ALA A 208 1.67 -3.71 2.24
N ALA A 209 2.07 -3.99 3.48
CA ALA A 209 1.61 -3.26 4.64
C ALA A 209 2.72 -3.01 5.66
N MET A 210 2.62 -1.87 6.32
CA MET A 210 3.43 -1.49 7.47
C MET A 210 2.53 -0.91 8.56
N VAL A 211 2.56 -1.51 9.74
CA VAL A 211 1.88 -1.04 10.95
C VAL A 211 2.94 -0.47 11.88
N ARG A 212 2.85 0.81 12.19
CA ARG A 212 3.81 1.53 13.03
C ARG A 212 3.15 1.99 14.32
N PRO A 213 3.92 2.10 15.41
CA PRO A 213 3.38 2.54 16.67
C PRO A 213 2.84 3.98 16.56
N ALA A 214 1.68 4.26 17.17
CA ALA A 214 1.13 5.60 17.27
C ALA A 214 1.68 6.28 18.53
N PRO A 215 2.08 7.56 18.45
CA PRO A 215 2.48 8.29 19.65
C PRO A 215 1.24 8.49 20.54
N SER A 216 1.24 7.87 21.72
CA SER A 216 0.42 8.24 22.89
C SER A 216 -1.07 7.85 22.92
N LEU A 217 -1.50 6.81 22.22
CA LEU A 217 -2.84 6.25 22.41
C LEU A 217 -2.72 4.86 23.06
N ASP A 218 -3.39 4.67 24.20
CA ASP A 218 -3.71 3.34 24.74
C ASP A 218 -5.21 3.07 24.49
N PRO A 219 -5.60 2.80 23.23
CA PRO A 219 -6.98 2.52 22.89
C PRO A 219 -7.42 1.22 23.59
N SER A 220 -8.52 1.31 24.34
CA SER A 220 -9.23 0.15 24.87
C SER A 220 -10.66 0.14 24.30
N PRO A 221 -11.04 -0.83 23.46
CA PRO A 221 -10.29 -2.04 23.09
C PRO A 221 -9.11 -1.78 22.13
N PRO A 222 -8.18 -2.75 21.99
CA PRO A 222 -7.07 -2.65 21.04
C PRO A 222 -7.57 -2.49 19.60
N PRO A 223 -6.92 -1.67 18.78
CA PRO A 223 -7.30 -1.47 17.39
C PRO A 223 -7.02 -2.73 16.59
N ARG A 224 -7.90 -3.02 15.62
CA ARG A 224 -7.77 -4.17 14.73
C ARG A 224 -7.39 -3.71 13.33
N VAL A 225 -6.26 -4.20 12.83
CA VAL A 225 -5.79 -3.98 11.45
C VAL A 225 -6.02 -5.24 10.65
N GLU A 226 -6.91 -5.16 9.67
CA GLU A 226 -7.36 -6.31 8.89
C GLU A 226 -7.06 -6.10 7.41
N LEU A 227 -6.32 -7.04 6.80
CA LEU A 227 -5.95 -7.02 5.40
C LEU A 227 -6.53 -8.23 4.65
N HIS A 228 -7.24 -7.98 3.56
CA HIS A 228 -7.83 -8.99 2.70
C HIS A 228 -7.25 -8.89 1.30
N PHE A 229 -6.75 -10.00 0.77
CA PHE A 229 -6.32 -10.10 -0.61
C PHE A 229 -7.00 -11.31 -1.28
N GLU A 230 -7.65 -11.07 -2.42
CA GLU A 230 -8.32 -12.10 -3.23
C GLU A 230 -7.89 -11.98 -4.70
N ASP A 231 -7.38 -13.07 -5.27
CA ASP A 231 -6.88 -13.10 -6.65
C ASP A 231 -5.82 -12.02 -6.92
N VAL A 232 -4.86 -11.85 -6.00
CA VAL A 232 -3.80 -10.83 -6.08
C VAL A 232 -2.43 -11.46 -6.31
N LEU A 233 -1.69 -10.90 -7.26
CA LEU A 233 -0.26 -11.17 -7.45
C LEU A 233 0.57 -10.13 -6.72
N LEU A 234 1.31 -10.56 -5.70
CA LEU A 234 2.05 -9.72 -4.76
C LEU A 234 3.55 -9.92 -4.93
N PHE A 235 4.23 -9.02 -5.63
CA PHE A 235 5.68 -8.89 -5.58
C PHE A 235 6.05 -7.85 -4.53
N ALA A 236 6.39 -8.32 -3.34
CA ALA A 236 6.74 -7.49 -2.19
C ALA A 236 8.07 -8.00 -1.63
N ALA A 237 9.17 -7.46 -2.15
CA ALA A 237 10.51 -8.02 -1.93
C ALA A 237 10.84 -8.19 -0.44
N ARG A 238 10.35 -7.30 0.43
CA ARG A 238 10.61 -7.32 1.87
C ARG A 238 9.56 -8.07 2.70
N GLY A 239 8.56 -8.68 2.09
CA GLY A 239 7.46 -9.40 2.77
C GLY A 239 6.12 -8.66 2.67
N LEU A 240 5.04 -9.31 3.10
CA LEU A 240 3.70 -8.72 3.01
C LEU A 240 3.45 -7.69 4.09
N MET A 241 3.67 -8.04 5.36
CA MET A 241 3.37 -7.16 6.48
C MET A 241 4.61 -6.98 7.38
N LEU A 242 4.85 -5.75 7.80
CA LEU A 242 5.69 -5.44 8.96
C LEU A 242 4.80 -4.77 10.01
N ALA A 243 4.80 -5.27 11.24
CA ALA A 243 4.26 -4.53 12.36
C ALA A 243 5.38 -4.26 13.37
N GLU A 244 5.49 -3.01 13.76
CA GLU A 244 6.42 -2.55 14.78
C GLU A 244 5.59 -2.18 16.01
N SER A 245 6.06 -2.59 17.18
CA SER A 245 5.53 -2.11 18.45
C SER A 245 6.61 -1.33 19.18
N SER A 246 6.14 -0.39 20.00
CA SER A 246 7.00 0.36 20.90
C SER A 246 6.83 -0.18 22.32
N PRO A 247 7.90 -0.26 23.13
CA PRO A 247 7.78 -0.61 24.55
C PRO A 247 6.93 0.40 25.35
N LEU A 248 6.64 1.57 24.77
CA LEU A 248 5.75 2.59 25.35
C LEU A 248 4.26 2.35 25.04
N GLU A 249 3.94 1.48 24.08
CA GLU A 249 2.56 1.08 23.81
C GLU A 249 2.11 0.05 24.85
N ALA A 250 1.01 0.33 25.52
CA ALA A 250 0.47 -0.60 26.52
C ALA A 250 -0.20 -1.82 25.86
N THR A 251 -0.80 -1.65 24.68
CA THR A 251 -1.43 -2.76 23.96
C THR A 251 -1.16 -2.71 22.44
N PRO A 252 -0.51 -3.74 21.85
CA PRO A 252 -0.30 -3.79 20.41
C PRO A 252 -1.64 -4.03 19.66
N PRO A 253 -1.74 -3.59 18.38
CA PRO A 253 -2.93 -3.82 17.57
C PRO A 253 -3.19 -5.32 17.33
N GLU A 254 -4.45 -5.70 17.24
CA GLU A 254 -4.86 -7.00 16.70
C GLU A 254 -4.62 -7.00 15.19
N LEU A 255 -3.85 -7.97 14.71
CA LEU A 255 -3.50 -8.06 13.29
C LEU A 255 -4.21 -9.25 12.67
N ALA A 256 -4.85 -9.04 11.52
CA ALA A 256 -5.49 -10.08 10.74
C ALA A 256 -5.10 -9.98 9.26
N LEU A 257 -4.67 -11.11 8.68
CA LEU A 257 -4.29 -11.24 7.29
C LEU A 257 -5.04 -12.42 6.66
N HIS A 258 -5.86 -12.09 5.66
CA HIS A 258 -6.70 -13.03 4.92
C HIS A 258 -6.24 -13.07 3.45
N LEU A 259 -5.78 -14.22 2.99
CA LEU A 259 -5.27 -14.41 1.62
C LEU A 259 -6.07 -15.49 0.89
N THR A 260 -6.63 -15.20 -0.28
CA THR A 260 -7.33 -16.22 -1.10
C THR A 260 -6.85 -16.17 -2.54
N HIS A 261 -6.40 -17.32 -3.06
CA HIS A 261 -5.88 -17.46 -4.42
C HIS A 261 -4.76 -16.47 -4.76
N CYS A 262 -3.92 -16.12 -3.77
CA CYS A 262 -2.84 -15.16 -3.96
C CYS A 262 -1.52 -15.84 -4.30
N VAL A 263 -0.66 -15.13 -5.04
CA VAL A 263 0.73 -15.50 -5.26
C VAL A 263 1.60 -14.41 -4.66
N THR A 264 2.37 -14.76 -3.63
CA THR A 264 3.30 -13.85 -2.96
C THR A 264 4.72 -14.21 -3.35
N VAL A 265 5.46 -13.23 -3.86
CA VAL A 265 6.88 -13.34 -4.21
C VAL A 265 7.65 -12.35 -3.35
N VAL A 266 8.59 -12.87 -2.57
CA VAL A 266 9.54 -12.08 -1.79
C VAL A 266 10.96 -12.29 -2.30
N GLU A 267 11.87 -11.37 -1.97
CA GLU A 267 13.27 -11.51 -2.35
C GLU A 267 13.94 -12.59 -1.49
N PRO A 268 14.64 -13.58 -2.08
CA PRO A 268 15.41 -14.54 -1.31
C PRO A 268 16.54 -13.85 -0.55
N SER A 269 16.58 -14.03 0.77
CA SER A 269 17.63 -13.47 1.62
C SER A 269 18.12 -14.49 2.66
N ASP A 270 19.30 -14.23 3.25
CA ASP A 270 19.79 -14.94 4.44
C ASP A 270 20.06 -13.91 5.56
N PRO A 271 19.25 -13.89 6.64
CA PRO A 271 18.16 -14.81 6.94
C PRO A 271 16.94 -14.62 6.03
N PRO A 272 16.06 -15.64 5.86
CA PRO A 272 14.87 -15.53 5.01
C PRO A 272 13.92 -14.40 5.41
N VAL A 273 13.32 -13.74 4.41
CA VAL A 273 12.23 -12.77 4.55
C VAL A 273 10.98 -13.46 5.05
N ALA A 274 10.37 -13.01 6.14
CA ALA A 274 9.08 -13.54 6.59
C ALA A 274 7.92 -12.90 5.80
N VAL A 275 6.83 -13.65 5.60
CA VAL A 275 5.59 -13.09 5.04
C VAL A 275 5.02 -12.02 5.97
N VAL A 276 4.96 -12.30 7.27
CA VAL A 276 4.64 -11.35 8.33
C VAL A 276 5.83 -11.21 9.27
N ASP A 277 6.30 -9.98 9.48
CA ASP A 277 7.41 -9.66 10.39
C ASP A 277 6.89 -8.77 11.51
N LEU A 278 7.06 -9.18 12.76
CA LEU A 278 6.63 -8.47 13.96
C LEU A 278 7.88 -8.11 14.76
N ARG A 279 8.05 -6.83 15.09
CA ARG A 279 9.27 -6.30 15.72
C ARG A 279 8.96 -5.47 16.95
N GLY A 280 9.89 -5.48 17.90
CA GLY A 280 9.75 -4.77 19.17
C GLY A 280 8.66 -5.35 20.06
N ILE A 281 8.35 -6.64 19.90
CA ILE A 281 7.32 -7.30 20.68
C ILE A 281 7.96 -8.03 21.86
N GLU A 282 7.61 -7.65 23.07
CA GLU A 282 7.99 -8.36 24.29
C GLU A 282 7.26 -9.70 24.39
N ALA A 283 7.92 -10.74 24.90
CA ALA A 283 7.35 -12.08 24.97
C ALA A 283 6.02 -12.15 25.75
N GLU A 284 5.84 -11.30 26.77
CA GLU A 284 4.62 -11.20 27.58
C GLU A 284 3.48 -10.48 26.85
N GLN A 285 3.83 -9.53 25.97
CA GLN A 285 2.89 -8.77 25.14
C GLN A 285 2.56 -9.49 23.83
N TRP A 286 3.23 -10.61 23.54
CA TRP A 286 3.00 -11.41 22.34
C TRP A 286 1.51 -11.72 22.16
N ARG A 287 0.96 -11.23 21.05
CA ARG A 287 -0.36 -11.59 20.55
C ARG A 287 -0.18 -12.04 19.10
N PRO A 288 -0.46 -13.31 18.79
CA PRO A 288 -0.27 -13.80 17.44
C PRO A 288 -1.27 -13.16 16.48
N PRO A 289 -0.85 -12.83 15.24
CA PRO A 289 -1.75 -12.36 14.21
C PRO A 289 -2.68 -13.50 13.76
N GLU A 290 -3.91 -13.18 13.38
CA GLU A 290 -4.78 -14.10 12.66
C GLU A 290 -4.27 -14.22 11.22
N LEU A 291 -3.70 -15.37 10.85
CA LEU A 291 -3.21 -15.65 9.50
C LEU A 291 -4.07 -16.76 8.90
N THR A 292 -4.94 -16.41 7.97
CA THR A 292 -5.83 -17.36 7.31
C THR A 292 -5.75 -17.22 5.80
N GLY A 293 -6.05 -18.31 5.11
CA GLY A 293 -6.10 -18.26 3.68
C GLY A 293 -6.30 -19.59 3.01
N ARG A 294 -6.42 -19.55 1.68
CA ARG A 294 -6.68 -20.74 0.88
C ARG A 294 -6.04 -20.65 -0.49
N ARG A 295 -5.36 -21.73 -0.88
CA ARG A 295 -4.74 -21.89 -2.21
C ARG A 295 -3.73 -20.78 -2.54
N ASN A 296 -3.00 -20.31 -1.54
CA ASN A 296 -1.95 -19.33 -1.74
C ASN A 296 -0.62 -20.00 -2.07
N ARG A 297 0.22 -19.26 -2.80
CA ARG A 297 1.58 -19.69 -3.15
C ARG A 297 2.58 -18.65 -2.66
N TYR A 298 3.69 -19.12 -2.10
CA TYR A 298 4.72 -18.27 -1.52
C TYR A 298 6.07 -18.59 -2.14
N ALA A 299 6.69 -17.63 -2.79
CA ALA A 299 7.96 -17.81 -3.46
C ALA A 299 9.05 -16.95 -2.80
N GLY A 300 10.25 -17.51 -2.67
CA GLY A 300 11.39 -16.82 -2.05
C GLY A 300 11.48 -16.96 -0.52
N THR A 301 10.48 -17.56 0.12
CA THR A 301 10.50 -17.81 1.58
C THR A 301 9.72 -19.05 2.00
N ASP A 302 10.17 -19.67 3.09
CA ASP A 302 9.51 -20.71 3.88
C ASP A 302 9.02 -20.22 5.25
N VAL A 303 9.25 -18.95 5.60
CA VAL A 303 8.90 -18.33 6.88
C VAL A 303 7.58 -17.57 6.75
N ALA A 304 6.52 -18.10 7.38
CA ALA A 304 5.20 -17.47 7.38
C ALA A 304 5.18 -16.26 8.33
N LEU A 305 5.74 -16.43 9.53
CA LEU A 305 5.74 -15.42 10.57
C LEU A 305 7.11 -15.34 11.22
N ARG A 306 7.54 -14.13 11.55
CA ARG A 306 8.70 -13.90 12.39
C ARG A 306 8.35 -12.90 13.47
N VAL A 307 8.72 -13.23 14.71
CA VAL A 307 8.60 -12.34 15.87
C VAL A 307 9.99 -11.99 16.35
N GLN A 308 10.22 -10.71 16.65
CA GLN A 308 11.50 -10.18 17.13
C GLN A 308 11.24 -9.24 18.32
N GLY A 309 11.98 -9.46 19.40
CA GLY A 309 11.89 -8.65 20.63
C GLY A 309 12.55 -9.37 21.81
N GLU A 310 12.50 -8.75 22.99
CA GLU A 310 13.09 -9.33 24.19
C GLU A 310 12.25 -10.52 24.71
N GLY A 311 12.89 -11.41 25.47
CA GLY A 311 12.26 -12.63 25.98
C GLY A 311 12.19 -13.82 24.99
N PHE A 312 12.41 -13.59 23.69
CA PHE A 312 12.56 -14.69 22.72
C PHE A 312 13.99 -15.23 22.69
N GLU A 313 14.15 -16.56 22.60
CA GLU A 313 15.47 -17.20 22.48
C GLU A 313 16.22 -16.66 21.25
N GLY A 314 17.39 -16.05 21.46
CA GLY A 314 18.16 -15.38 20.40
C GLY A 314 17.52 -14.09 19.86
N GLY A 315 16.53 -13.51 20.56
CA GLY A 315 15.82 -12.28 20.19
C GLY A 315 14.89 -12.40 18.99
N ARG A 316 14.71 -13.62 18.44
CA ARG A 316 13.91 -13.87 17.25
C ARG A 316 13.32 -15.28 17.24
N ARG A 317 12.03 -15.38 16.92
CA ARG A 317 11.32 -16.65 16.67
C ARG A 317 10.73 -16.67 15.25
N PRO A 318 11.30 -17.45 14.30
CA PRO A 318 10.64 -17.75 13.05
C PRO A 318 9.62 -18.90 13.23
N TYR A 319 8.50 -18.82 12.51
CA TYR A 319 7.52 -19.88 12.33
C TYR A 319 7.44 -20.21 10.83
N THR A 320 7.87 -21.41 10.47
CA THR A 320 7.87 -21.85 9.06
C THR A 320 6.51 -22.41 8.67
N PHE A 321 6.20 -22.41 7.36
CA PHE A 321 4.98 -23.05 6.86
C PHE A 321 4.92 -24.54 7.21
N GLU A 322 6.06 -25.22 7.29
CA GLU A 322 6.13 -26.62 7.67
C GLU A 322 5.77 -26.83 9.14
N GLU A 323 6.34 -26.05 10.06
CA GLU A 323 6.02 -26.09 11.49
C GLU A 323 4.53 -25.87 11.73
N LEU A 324 3.98 -24.80 11.13
CA LEU A 324 2.58 -24.43 11.28
C LEU A 324 1.62 -25.45 10.65
N ARG A 325 2.03 -26.16 9.59
CA ARG A 325 1.25 -27.25 9.02
C ARG A 325 1.24 -28.49 9.92
N MET A 326 2.36 -28.80 10.56
CA MET A 326 2.48 -30.00 11.41
C MET A 326 1.75 -29.84 12.74
N LYS A 327 1.72 -28.63 13.29
CA LYS A 327 1.04 -28.30 14.55
C LYS A 327 0.36 -26.93 14.43
N PRO A 328 -0.79 -26.83 13.74
CA PRO A 328 -1.45 -25.55 13.52
C PRO A 328 -1.95 -24.95 14.84
N PRO A 329 -1.45 -23.77 15.23
CA PRO A 329 -2.04 -23.03 16.36
C PRO A 329 -3.38 -22.41 15.95
N SER A 330 -4.19 -21.98 16.93
CA SER A 330 -5.54 -21.43 16.68
C SER A 330 -5.57 -20.13 15.86
N TRP A 331 -4.46 -19.41 15.80
CA TRP A 331 -4.32 -18.18 15.03
C TRP A 331 -3.93 -18.42 13.57
N TYR A 332 -3.62 -19.66 13.19
CA TYR A 332 -3.16 -20.03 11.85
C TYR A 332 -4.16 -20.96 11.15
N GLY A 333 -4.69 -20.53 10.02
CA GLY A 333 -5.72 -21.22 9.24
C GLY A 333 -5.46 -21.21 7.73
N GLU A 334 -4.20 -21.30 7.31
CA GLU A 334 -3.84 -21.36 5.89
C GLU A 334 -4.03 -22.78 5.31
N GLU A 335 -4.96 -22.91 4.35
CA GLU A 335 -5.27 -24.16 3.67
C GLU A 335 -4.34 -24.40 2.47
N LEU A 336 -3.53 -25.47 2.57
CA LEU A 336 -2.61 -25.93 1.53
C LEU A 336 -1.58 -24.85 1.09
N PRO A 337 -0.80 -24.26 2.02
CA PRO A 337 0.27 -23.34 1.62
C PRO A 337 1.28 -24.08 0.75
N GLN A 338 1.51 -23.56 -0.46
CA GLN A 338 2.51 -24.11 -1.38
C GLN A 338 3.71 -23.18 -1.41
N PRO A 339 4.74 -23.41 -0.57
CA PRO A 339 6.02 -22.76 -0.78
C PRO A 339 6.57 -23.23 -2.14
N LEU A 340 6.79 -22.26 -3.02
CA LEU A 340 7.48 -22.46 -4.28
C LEU A 340 8.99 -22.52 -4.02
N PRO A 341 9.76 -23.26 -4.83
CA PRO A 341 11.21 -23.27 -4.72
C PRO A 341 11.76 -21.84 -4.75
N ARG A 342 12.90 -21.61 -4.04
CA ARG A 342 13.54 -20.29 -3.88
C ARG A 342 13.78 -19.54 -5.20
N ASN A 343 13.85 -20.25 -6.32
CA ASN A 343 13.84 -19.66 -7.64
C ASN A 343 12.55 -20.05 -8.41
N PRO A 344 11.43 -19.32 -8.23
CA PRO A 344 10.19 -19.58 -8.97
C PRO A 344 10.33 -19.25 -10.47
N TRP A 345 11.35 -18.45 -10.82
CA TRP A 345 11.67 -18.02 -12.18
C TRP A 345 12.76 -18.87 -12.83
N SER A 346 13.27 -19.90 -12.14
CA SER A 346 13.92 -21.00 -12.84
C SER A 346 12.86 -21.50 -13.82
N PRO A 347 13.13 -21.50 -15.13
CA PRO A 347 12.12 -21.81 -16.11
C PRO A 347 11.45 -23.09 -15.66
N TRP A 348 10.13 -23.01 -15.39
CA TRP A 348 9.29 -24.19 -15.32
C TRP A 348 9.48 -24.86 -16.68
N SER A 349 10.47 -25.72 -16.74
CA SER A 349 10.87 -26.38 -17.96
C SER A 349 10.18 -27.72 -17.87
N PRO A 350 9.10 -27.97 -18.64
CA PRO A 350 8.69 -29.34 -18.91
C PRO A 350 9.86 -30.17 -19.46
N ALA A 351 10.94 -29.52 -19.94
CA ALA A 351 12.17 -30.20 -20.33
C ALA A 351 13.01 -30.71 -19.15
N ALA A 352 12.86 -30.23 -17.91
CA ALA A 352 13.65 -30.75 -16.78
C ALA A 352 13.23 -32.18 -16.38
N SER A 353 11.98 -32.59 -16.65
CA SER A 353 11.56 -33.99 -16.52
C SER A 353 11.99 -34.88 -17.70
N LEU A 354 12.46 -34.28 -18.80
CA LEU A 354 13.00 -34.97 -19.98
C LEU A 354 14.55 -34.94 -20.06
N ALA A 355 15.19 -33.97 -19.41
CA ALA A 355 16.64 -33.74 -19.47
C ALA A 355 17.46 -34.68 -18.56
N THR A 356 16.82 -35.37 -17.60
CA THR A 356 17.46 -36.49 -16.88
C THR A 356 17.84 -37.66 -17.80
N LYS A 357 17.53 -37.60 -19.11
CA LYS A 357 17.97 -38.57 -20.12
C LYS A 357 19.10 -38.11 -21.05
N ARG A 358 19.56 -36.85 -21.02
CA ARG A 358 20.68 -36.42 -21.88
C ARG A 358 21.55 -35.41 -21.13
N GLY A 359 22.65 -35.91 -20.58
CA GLY A 359 23.64 -35.12 -19.86
C GLY A 359 24.33 -34.11 -20.76
N LEU A 360 23.84 -32.87 -20.75
CA LEU A 360 24.55 -31.70 -21.23
C LEU A 360 24.51 -30.65 -20.13
N VAL A 361 25.66 -30.52 -19.47
CA VAL A 361 25.96 -29.53 -18.44
C VAL A 361 26.48 -28.27 -19.13
N GLY A 362 25.87 -27.13 -18.84
CA GLY A 362 26.37 -25.80 -19.16
C GLY A 362 25.76 -24.77 -18.21
N GLU A 363 26.58 -24.21 -17.31
CA GLU A 363 26.29 -23.07 -16.42
C GLU A 363 26.72 -21.73 -17.07
N PRO A 364 26.28 -20.55 -16.58
CA PRO A 364 24.88 -20.21 -16.30
C PRO A 364 24.50 -18.84 -16.92
N GLU A 365 23.37 -18.81 -17.60
CA GLU A 365 22.70 -17.62 -18.16
C GLU A 365 22.01 -16.75 -17.08
N GLN A 366 22.18 -17.10 -15.80
CA GLN A 366 21.44 -16.56 -14.65
C GLN A 366 21.72 -15.09 -14.32
N GLN A 367 22.91 -14.56 -14.69
CA GLN A 367 23.24 -13.15 -14.41
C GLN A 367 22.56 -12.17 -15.39
N ARG A 368 22.17 -12.60 -16.59
CA ARG A 368 21.48 -11.73 -17.56
C ARG A 368 20.00 -11.55 -17.26
N THR A 369 19.33 -12.57 -16.73
CA THR A 369 17.88 -12.51 -16.45
C THR A 369 17.55 -11.66 -15.23
N LEU A 370 18.46 -11.59 -14.24
CA LEU A 370 18.32 -10.65 -13.12
C LEU A 370 18.63 -9.20 -13.53
N GLN A 371 19.52 -8.98 -14.51
CA GLN A 371 19.70 -7.66 -15.12
C GLN A 371 18.50 -7.22 -15.98
N MET A 372 17.74 -8.13 -16.58
CA MET A 372 16.50 -7.79 -17.29
C MET A 372 15.35 -7.38 -16.37
N LEU A 373 15.43 -7.70 -15.06
CA LEU A 373 14.48 -7.25 -14.03
C LEU A 373 15.00 -6.07 -13.22
N GLN A 374 16.24 -5.62 -13.46
CA GLN A 374 16.56 -4.20 -13.27
C GLN A 374 15.71 -3.48 -14.30
N PHE A 375 14.55 -2.98 -13.83
CA PHE A 375 13.64 -2.14 -14.60
C PHE A 375 14.46 -1.23 -15.50
N GLU A 376 14.42 -1.44 -16.82
CA GLU A 376 15.08 -0.52 -17.73
C GLU A 376 14.51 0.88 -17.43
N PRO A 377 15.36 1.86 -17.04
CA PRO A 377 14.92 3.23 -16.86
C PRO A 377 14.23 3.80 -18.12
N GLU A 378 14.48 3.17 -19.28
CA GLU A 378 13.89 3.48 -20.57
C GLU A 378 12.35 3.28 -20.64
N LEU A 379 11.76 2.41 -19.81
CA LEU A 379 10.28 2.26 -19.78
C LEU A 379 9.56 3.51 -19.23
N TRP A 380 10.28 4.38 -18.52
CA TRP A 380 9.79 5.68 -18.07
C TRP A 380 9.90 6.76 -19.14
N LYS A 381 10.77 6.58 -20.14
CA LYS A 381 10.95 7.51 -21.27
C LYS A 381 9.82 7.44 -22.31
N TRP A 382 8.86 6.53 -22.12
CA TRP A 382 7.64 6.43 -22.93
C TRP A 382 6.47 7.29 -22.43
N ILE A 383 6.70 8.17 -21.45
CA ILE A 383 5.85 9.35 -21.31
C ILE A 383 6.25 10.28 -22.46
N PRO A 384 5.43 10.49 -23.50
CA PRO A 384 5.74 11.50 -24.51
C PRO A 384 5.91 12.82 -23.76
N GLU A 385 7.07 13.48 -23.94
CA GLU A 385 7.24 14.86 -23.50
C GLU A 385 6.01 15.63 -23.97
N ALA A 386 5.31 16.27 -23.03
CA ALA A 386 4.13 17.04 -23.38
C ALA A 386 4.55 18.03 -24.47
N PRO A 387 3.86 18.08 -25.62
CA PRO A 387 4.21 19.04 -26.67
C PRO A 387 4.20 20.42 -26.02
N GLU A 388 5.29 21.17 -26.20
CA GLU A 388 5.35 22.58 -25.81
C GLU A 388 4.13 23.26 -26.41
N LEU A 389 3.14 23.53 -25.56
CA LEU A 389 1.95 24.30 -25.92
C LEU A 389 2.46 25.72 -26.17
N GLU A 390 2.74 26.04 -27.43
CA GLU A 390 2.86 27.41 -27.90
C GLU A 390 1.60 28.15 -27.44
N ARG A 391 1.79 29.04 -26.45
CA ARG A 391 0.70 29.86 -25.92
C ARG A 391 0.24 30.82 -27.02
N PRO A 392 -1.08 30.96 -27.27
CA PRO A 392 -1.61 32.01 -28.12
C PRO A 392 -1.41 33.41 -27.52
#